data_AF-A0A2V5HKV0-F1
#
_entry.id   AF-A0A2V5HKV0-F1
#
_cell.length_a   1.000
_cell.length_b   1.000
_cell.length_c   1.000
_cell.angle_alpha   90.00
_cell.angle_beta   90.00
_cell.angle_gamma   90.00
#
_symmetry.space_group_name_H-M   'P 1'
#
loop_
_entity.id
_entity.type
_entity.pdbx_description
1 polymer ?
#
loop_
_entity_poly.entity_id
_entity_poly.type
_entity_poly.pdbx_seq_one_letter_code
_entity_poly.pdbx_strand_id
1 'polypeptide(L)'
;MIAELVTVIVMSLALPLWQWYQPLSHVSSSIPSAPSTTDSISHQQKAQLHEVADLMSEIYQTLVEMRYLDPAGVQPGPHNLTALEPHFEELQIDPTVQYLYSILPYIDTEAAGNRVFLHGGEFTDFRDVDQLEQGRDPFYGSPSDPFFEDEDGPYMRPWVTPLTQLGNHGSVIVYDARRHFIWIIDQEGWSTTDLALQDVEEKEPVSANRNSFEHIPHRPAGDVLRDIVRWHHALDEVPSGGDGWDEWSALEEAQVRGLYQKNGWPDAFDGDAFEIDLVRSIADFVVEEFSTQPLEGVQYYKDFIDGGYRHLAEAEEKLRLARTREEEWDARWRMLLAEAQYRRGEVFLGVAEQHADKMCPGSVCLQPQGRPLWEVQFLHEEVEQKKTELAEAEQEWTGGSGEQHVLGIDAAQWNKEQHLARRRLAVYQNALEAARSDAERLCPGQTFQSMTGLESLRWAHDWDRDIQVEHDFTVQELESARKFLAQVPDAVESVRSKVTEYIRNTEAWFEYSDSKATEIRE
;
A
#
# COMPACT_ATOMS: atom_id res chain seq x y z
N MET A 1 -1.11 -67.74 -21.89
CA MET A 1 0.21 -68.37 -21.69
C MET A 1 1.43 -67.48 -21.97
N ILE A 2 1.29 -66.15 -22.09
CA ILE A 2 2.42 -65.20 -21.90
C ILE A 2 2.03 -64.09 -20.89
N ALA A 3 0.74 -63.84 -20.66
CA ALA A 3 0.25 -62.90 -19.65
C ALA A 3 0.23 -63.43 -18.19
N GLU A 4 0.46 -64.73 -17.95
CA GLU A 4 0.51 -65.29 -16.57
C GLU A 4 1.93 -65.44 -16.02
N LEU A 5 2.97 -65.26 -16.85
CA LEU A 5 4.36 -65.36 -16.41
C LEU A 5 4.94 -64.02 -15.91
N VAL A 6 4.31 -62.89 -16.26
CA VAL A 6 4.77 -61.55 -15.84
C VAL A 6 4.21 -61.16 -14.47
N THR A 7 3.03 -61.65 -14.10
CA THR A 7 2.41 -61.37 -12.79
C THR A 7 3.13 -62.07 -11.62
N VAL A 8 3.77 -63.21 -11.87
CA VAL A 8 4.49 -63.98 -10.83
C VAL A 8 5.88 -63.40 -10.53
N ILE A 9 6.50 -62.68 -11.48
CA ILE A 9 7.82 -62.06 -11.27
C ILE A 9 7.69 -60.69 -10.58
N VAL A 10 6.62 -59.92 -10.83
CA VAL A 10 6.39 -58.64 -10.14
C VAL A 10 5.92 -58.85 -8.69
N MET A 11 5.21 -59.94 -8.38
CA MET A 11 4.79 -60.25 -7.00
C MET A 11 5.87 -60.92 -6.14
N SER A 12 7.00 -61.37 -6.73
CA SER A 12 8.11 -61.99 -6.00
C SER A 12 9.22 -61.02 -5.59
N LEU A 13 9.15 -59.75 -6.00
CA LEU A 13 10.08 -58.68 -5.60
C LEU A 13 9.43 -57.66 -4.63
N ALA A 14 8.13 -57.78 -4.34
CA ALA A 14 7.40 -56.90 -3.42
C ALA A 14 7.18 -57.50 -2.01
N LEU A 15 7.85 -58.62 -1.68
CA LEU A 15 7.67 -59.36 -0.41
C LEU A 15 8.94 -59.45 0.47
N PRO A 16 9.78 -58.38 0.55
CA PRO A 16 10.50 -58.17 1.81
C PRO A 16 10.50 -56.72 2.34
N LEU A 17 9.64 -55.81 1.85
CA LEU A 17 9.59 -54.43 2.36
C LEU A 17 8.41 -54.11 3.30
N TRP A 18 7.55 -55.10 3.60
CA TRP A 18 6.40 -54.90 4.50
C TRP A 18 6.59 -55.48 5.91
N GLN A 19 7.75 -56.04 6.24
CA GLN A 19 8.08 -56.51 7.60
C GLN A 19 8.79 -55.46 8.48
N TRP A 20 8.89 -54.20 8.03
CA TRP A 20 9.46 -53.10 8.83
C TRP A 20 8.42 -52.11 9.38
N TYR A 21 7.13 -52.39 9.25
CA TYR A 21 6.07 -51.54 9.82
C TYR A 21 4.97 -52.37 10.50
N GLN A 22 5.24 -52.79 11.73
CA GLN A 22 4.21 -52.94 12.78
C GLN A 22 4.78 -52.42 14.11
N PRO A 23 3.93 -51.79 14.95
CA PRO A 23 4.35 -50.97 16.09
C PRO A 23 4.73 -51.85 17.29
N LEU A 24 5.93 -51.64 17.84
CA LEU A 24 6.28 -52.14 19.17
C LEU A 24 5.79 -51.16 20.22
N SER A 25 4.59 -51.44 20.73
CA SER A 25 4.16 -50.99 22.05
C SER A 25 5.00 -51.63 23.16
N HIS A 26 5.38 -50.79 24.14
CA HIS A 26 6.06 -51.06 25.42
C HIS A 26 7.59 -51.24 25.37
N VAL A 27 8.33 -50.22 25.83
CA VAL A 27 8.93 -50.15 27.18
C VAL A 27 9.13 -48.67 27.54
N SER A 28 8.58 -48.28 28.68
CA SER A 28 8.79 -46.98 29.33
C SER A 28 10.25 -46.86 29.77
N SER A 29 11.09 -46.25 28.95
CA SER A 29 12.33 -45.62 29.38
C SER A 29 12.14 -44.12 29.22
N SER A 30 12.09 -43.42 30.34
CA SER A 30 12.19 -41.97 30.41
C SER A 30 13.51 -41.52 29.75
N ILE A 31 13.47 -41.26 28.46
CA ILE A 31 14.45 -40.43 27.78
C ILE A 31 14.14 -39.01 28.24
N PRO A 32 15.08 -38.27 28.84
CA PRO A 32 14.85 -36.85 29.08
C PRO A 32 14.58 -36.21 27.73
N SER A 33 13.41 -35.60 27.56
CA SER A 33 13.17 -34.62 26.52
C SER A 33 14.40 -33.73 26.42
N ALA A 34 14.94 -33.57 25.21
CA ALA A 34 15.97 -32.56 24.98
C ALA A 34 15.46 -31.24 25.59
N PRO A 35 16.27 -30.56 26.42
CA PRO A 35 15.85 -29.28 26.99
C PRO A 35 15.49 -28.36 25.82
N SER A 36 14.35 -27.66 25.92
CA SER A 36 13.98 -26.72 24.88
C SER A 36 15.12 -25.71 24.73
N THR A 37 15.46 -25.30 23.52
CA THR A 37 16.52 -24.33 23.23
C THR A 37 16.36 -23.01 24.00
N THR A 38 15.15 -22.70 24.47
CA THR A 38 14.83 -21.54 25.32
C THR A 38 15.24 -21.64 26.79
N ASP A 39 15.67 -22.82 27.27
CA ASP A 39 16.19 -23.03 28.63
C ASP A 39 17.56 -22.34 28.85
N SER A 40 18.21 -21.89 27.78
CA SER A 40 19.47 -21.16 27.79
C SER A 40 19.33 -19.65 28.09
N ILE A 41 18.11 -19.11 28.10
CA ILE A 41 17.85 -17.68 28.25
C ILE A 41 17.80 -17.31 29.74
N SER A 42 18.61 -16.34 30.15
CA SER A 42 18.64 -15.87 31.55
C SER A 42 17.32 -15.20 31.97
N HIS A 43 17.03 -15.18 33.27
CA HIS A 43 15.85 -14.47 33.79
C HIS A 43 15.83 -12.99 33.43
N GLN A 44 16.99 -12.33 33.39
CA GLN A 44 17.10 -10.93 33.00
C GLN A 44 16.73 -10.73 31.53
N GLN A 45 17.25 -11.58 30.63
CA GLN A 45 16.89 -11.52 29.22
C GLN A 45 15.41 -11.80 29.03
N LYS A 46 14.83 -12.80 29.72
CA LYS A 46 13.38 -13.02 29.66
C LYS A 46 12.59 -11.78 30.07
N ALA A 47 12.98 -11.11 31.17
CA ALA A 47 12.31 -9.88 31.60
C ALA A 47 12.40 -8.76 30.55
N GLN A 48 13.55 -8.59 29.89
CA GLN A 48 13.72 -7.62 28.81
C GLN A 48 12.85 -7.94 27.58
N LEU A 49 12.73 -9.22 27.21
CA LEU A 49 11.89 -9.65 26.09
C LEU A 49 10.39 -9.48 26.40
N HIS A 50 9.99 -9.73 27.65
CA HIS A 50 8.63 -9.43 28.11
C HIS A 50 8.35 -7.93 28.10
N GLU A 51 9.29 -7.07 28.52
CA GLU A 51 9.13 -5.61 28.40
C GLU A 51 8.87 -5.17 26.96
N VAL A 52 9.58 -5.74 25.98
CA VAL A 52 9.33 -5.47 24.55
C VAL A 52 7.93 -5.92 24.14
N ALA A 53 7.55 -7.17 24.45
CA ALA A 53 6.25 -7.70 24.07
C ALA A 53 5.07 -6.95 24.70
N ASP A 54 5.19 -6.60 25.98
CA ASP A 54 4.19 -5.83 26.72
C ASP A 54 4.02 -4.43 26.12
N LEU A 55 5.13 -3.74 25.80
CA LEU A 55 5.07 -2.40 25.19
C LEU A 55 4.57 -2.43 23.75
N MET A 56 4.92 -3.45 22.96
CA MET A 56 4.30 -3.65 21.63
C MET A 56 2.79 -3.86 21.76
N SER A 57 2.35 -4.62 22.77
CA SER A 57 0.93 -4.82 23.04
C SER A 57 0.24 -3.52 23.45
N GLU A 58 0.90 -2.66 24.23
CA GLU A 58 0.40 -1.35 24.62
C GLU A 58 0.26 -0.41 23.41
N ILE A 59 1.22 -0.43 22.48
CA ILE A 59 1.13 0.33 21.22
C ILE A 59 -0.09 -0.14 20.41
N TYR A 60 -0.27 -1.44 20.21
CA TYR A 60 -1.40 -1.96 19.44
C TYR A 60 -2.74 -1.69 20.13
N GLN A 61 -2.79 -1.78 21.46
CA GLN A 61 -3.99 -1.40 22.21
C GLN A 61 -4.30 0.10 22.06
N THR A 62 -3.28 0.95 22.06
CA THR A 62 -3.45 2.39 21.79
C THR A 62 -4.04 2.61 20.39
N LEU A 63 -3.55 1.90 19.37
CA LEU A 63 -4.10 1.98 18.01
C LEU A 63 -5.55 1.47 17.90
N VAL A 64 -5.92 0.45 18.66
CA VAL A 64 -7.32 0.00 18.79
C VAL A 64 -8.19 1.10 19.42
N GLU A 65 -7.70 1.73 20.49
CA GLU A 65 -8.40 2.83 21.17
C GLU A 65 -8.58 4.04 20.26
N MET A 66 -7.60 4.31 19.40
CA MET A 66 -7.67 5.33 18.34
C MET A 66 -8.61 4.96 17.18
N ARG A 67 -9.24 3.77 17.19
CA ARG A 67 -10.04 3.22 16.08
C ARG A 67 -9.26 2.95 14.79
N TYR A 68 -7.94 2.96 14.85
CA TYR A 68 -7.11 2.58 13.71
C TYR A 68 -7.13 1.08 13.46
N LEU A 69 -7.16 0.26 14.51
CA LEU A 69 -7.27 -1.20 14.37
C LEU A 69 -8.62 -1.72 14.88
N ASP A 70 -9.21 -2.67 14.17
CA ASP A 70 -10.27 -3.50 14.75
C ASP A 70 -9.66 -4.46 15.78
N PRO A 71 -10.18 -4.51 17.03
CA PRO A 71 -9.65 -5.40 18.06
C PRO A 71 -9.71 -6.88 17.69
N ALA A 72 -10.58 -7.28 16.74
CA ALA A 72 -10.65 -8.65 16.25
C ALA A 72 -9.36 -9.11 15.56
N GLY A 73 -8.54 -8.18 15.07
CA GLY A 73 -7.27 -8.49 14.42
C GLY A 73 -6.07 -8.57 15.36
N VAL A 74 -6.22 -8.24 16.65
CA VAL A 74 -5.11 -8.33 17.61
C VAL A 74 -4.98 -9.75 18.14
N GLN A 75 -3.82 -10.38 17.91
CA GLN A 75 -3.54 -11.75 18.32
C GLN A 75 -2.51 -11.77 19.46
N PRO A 76 -2.94 -11.86 20.73
CA PRO A 76 -2.03 -11.86 21.87
C PRO A 76 -1.22 -13.16 21.94
N GLY A 77 0.03 -13.05 22.40
CA GLY A 77 0.83 -14.22 22.75
C GLY A 77 0.36 -14.93 24.04
N PRO A 78 0.95 -16.09 24.38
CA PRO A 78 2.01 -16.76 23.65
C PRO A 78 1.50 -17.64 22.50
N HIS A 79 2.34 -17.80 21.47
CA HIS A 79 2.08 -18.57 20.25
C HIS A 79 2.88 -19.88 20.23
N ASN A 80 2.34 -20.90 19.58
CA ASN A 80 3.05 -22.16 19.35
C ASN A 80 3.86 -22.09 18.05
N LEU A 81 5.19 -22.09 18.17
CA LEU A 81 6.11 -21.96 17.03
C LEU A 81 6.83 -23.27 16.66
N THR A 82 6.40 -24.43 17.19
CA THR A 82 7.07 -25.72 16.93
C THR A 82 7.19 -26.04 15.43
N ALA A 83 6.24 -25.59 14.61
CA ALA A 83 6.30 -25.80 13.16
C ALA A 83 7.43 -25.01 12.47
N LEU A 84 7.95 -23.95 13.11
CA LEU A 84 9.00 -23.09 12.57
C LEU A 84 10.41 -23.51 13.02
N GLU A 85 10.55 -24.50 13.90
CA GLU A 85 11.86 -24.99 14.38
C GLU A 85 12.86 -25.28 13.24
N PRO A 86 12.49 -25.94 12.12
CA PRO A 86 13.42 -26.14 11.00
C PRO A 86 13.91 -24.83 10.37
N HIS A 87 13.03 -23.84 10.21
CA HIS A 87 13.37 -22.54 9.64
C HIS A 87 14.24 -21.73 10.60
N PHE A 88 14.00 -21.83 11.91
CA PHE A 88 14.87 -21.20 12.91
C PHE A 88 16.29 -21.77 12.88
N GLU A 89 16.45 -23.07 12.67
CA GLU A 89 17.75 -23.70 12.51
C GLU A 89 18.44 -23.27 11.21
N GLU A 90 17.71 -23.25 10.08
CA GLU A 90 18.21 -22.85 8.77
C GLU A 90 18.68 -21.39 8.74
N LEU A 91 17.84 -20.47 9.23
CA LEU A 91 18.12 -19.03 9.30
C LEU A 91 19.02 -18.65 10.48
N GLN A 92 19.43 -19.63 11.29
CA GLN A 92 20.27 -19.45 12.48
C GLN A 92 19.71 -18.44 13.49
N ILE A 93 18.39 -18.44 13.72
CA ILE A 93 17.74 -17.49 14.63
C ILE A 93 18.18 -17.77 16.07
N ASP A 94 18.65 -16.75 16.80
CA ASP A 94 19.07 -16.89 18.20
C ASP A 94 17.89 -17.31 19.10
N PRO A 95 18.07 -18.20 20.09
CA PRO A 95 16.98 -18.63 20.99
C PRO A 95 16.24 -17.49 21.70
N THR A 96 16.92 -16.36 21.94
CA THR A 96 16.28 -15.17 22.51
C THR A 96 15.25 -14.55 21.57
N VAL A 97 15.55 -14.51 20.26
CA VAL A 97 14.63 -14.03 19.22
C VAL A 97 13.49 -15.03 19.01
N GLN A 98 13.78 -16.34 18.99
CA GLN A 98 12.74 -17.38 18.93
C GLN A 98 11.75 -17.26 20.09
N TYR A 99 12.26 -17.00 21.32
CA TYR A 99 11.41 -16.78 22.48
C TYR A 99 10.58 -15.50 22.35
N LEU A 100 11.18 -14.40 21.87
CA LEU A 100 10.45 -13.15 21.62
C LEU A 100 9.29 -13.36 20.64
N TYR A 101 9.52 -14.01 19.50
CA TYR A 101 8.48 -14.32 18.53
C TYR A 101 7.33 -15.13 19.14
N SER A 102 7.61 -15.95 20.15
CA SER A 102 6.58 -16.74 20.82
C SER A 102 5.69 -15.90 21.74
N ILE A 103 6.11 -14.71 22.16
CA ILE A 103 5.36 -13.87 23.12
C ILE A 103 4.89 -12.54 22.53
N LEU A 104 5.39 -12.12 21.36
CA LEU A 104 4.94 -10.90 20.70
C LEU A 104 3.43 -10.95 20.41
N PRO A 105 2.72 -9.83 20.57
CA PRO A 105 1.42 -9.67 19.94
C PRO A 105 1.60 -9.55 18.42
N TYR A 106 0.71 -10.14 17.65
CA TYR A 106 0.68 -10.01 16.19
C TYR A 106 -0.62 -9.38 15.71
N ILE A 107 -0.58 -8.75 14.55
CA ILE A 107 -1.75 -8.15 13.90
C ILE A 107 -2.11 -8.97 12.67
N ASP A 108 -3.34 -9.46 12.68
CA ASP A 108 -4.02 -10.01 11.51
C ASP A 108 -4.56 -8.83 10.71
N THR A 109 -3.79 -8.36 9.72
CA THR A 109 -4.08 -7.14 8.96
C THR A 109 -5.45 -7.19 8.28
N GLU A 110 -5.87 -8.38 7.88
CA GLU A 110 -7.17 -8.65 7.25
C GLU A 110 -8.34 -8.56 8.24
N ALA A 111 -8.16 -8.94 9.49
CA ALA A 111 -9.15 -8.74 10.54
C ALA A 111 -9.09 -7.34 11.18
N ALA A 112 -7.91 -6.73 11.23
CA ALA A 112 -7.69 -5.42 11.81
C ALA A 112 -8.11 -4.27 10.88
N GLY A 113 -8.10 -4.52 9.57
CA GLY A 113 -8.53 -3.59 8.52
C GLY A 113 -7.47 -2.60 8.06
N ASN A 114 -6.24 -2.72 8.57
CA ASN A 114 -5.08 -1.89 8.22
C ASN A 114 -3.79 -2.72 8.26
N ARG A 115 -2.87 -2.43 7.34
CA ARG A 115 -1.55 -3.09 7.24
C ARG A 115 -0.38 -2.18 7.59
N VAL A 116 -0.55 -0.88 7.36
CA VAL A 116 0.47 0.13 7.58
C VAL A 116 0.59 0.42 9.07
N PHE A 117 1.81 0.73 9.46
CA PHE A 117 2.20 1.06 10.82
C PHE A 117 3.17 2.26 10.76
N LEU A 118 3.87 2.50 11.87
CA LEU A 118 4.67 3.69 12.11
C LEU A 118 5.62 4.03 10.94
N HIS A 119 5.54 5.28 10.46
CA HIS A 119 6.41 5.87 9.43
C HIS A 119 6.51 5.03 8.14
N GLY A 120 5.37 4.54 7.64
CA GLY A 120 5.31 3.76 6.39
C GLY A 120 5.81 2.32 6.50
N GLY A 121 6.20 1.87 7.70
CA GLY A 121 6.40 0.45 7.98
C GLY A 121 5.08 -0.32 7.96
N GLU A 122 5.15 -1.65 8.04
CA GLU A 122 3.96 -2.52 8.10
C GLU A 122 3.98 -3.40 9.37
N PHE A 123 2.80 -3.84 9.80
CA PHE A 123 2.71 -4.88 10.82
C PHE A 123 3.33 -6.18 10.30
N THR A 124 3.95 -6.94 11.20
CA THR A 124 4.62 -8.21 10.87
C THR A 124 4.09 -9.34 11.74
N ASP A 125 4.08 -10.55 11.19
CA ASP A 125 3.72 -11.81 11.84
C ASP A 125 4.78 -12.87 11.56
N PHE A 126 5.72 -13.05 12.50
CA PHE A 126 6.80 -14.04 12.37
C PHE A 126 6.35 -15.49 12.60
N ARG A 127 5.04 -15.75 12.67
CA ARG A 127 4.47 -17.09 12.55
C ARG A 127 4.36 -17.52 11.08
N ASP A 128 4.37 -16.56 10.17
CA ASP A 128 4.47 -16.75 8.73
C ASP A 128 5.94 -16.94 8.32
N VAL A 129 6.21 -17.94 7.47
CA VAL A 129 7.57 -18.30 7.04
C VAL A 129 8.16 -17.23 6.13
N ASP A 130 7.38 -16.66 5.23
CA ASP A 130 7.87 -15.66 4.28
C ASP A 130 8.27 -14.40 5.04
N GLN A 131 7.48 -14.03 6.06
CA GLN A 131 7.79 -12.89 6.93
C GLN A 131 8.98 -13.14 7.86
N LEU A 132 9.15 -14.38 8.33
CA LEU A 132 10.32 -14.80 9.08
C LEU A 132 11.60 -14.72 8.25
N GLU A 133 11.57 -15.16 6.99
CA GLU A 133 12.68 -15.08 6.05
C GLU A 133 13.01 -13.63 5.69
N GLN A 134 12.01 -12.82 5.34
CA GLN A 134 12.16 -11.39 5.09
C GLN A 134 12.73 -10.65 6.31
N GLY A 135 12.41 -11.09 7.53
CA GLY A 135 12.99 -10.54 8.76
C GLY A 135 14.52 -10.66 8.85
N ARG A 136 15.16 -11.47 8.00
CA ARG A 136 16.63 -11.56 7.88
C ARG A 136 17.21 -10.57 6.89
N ASP A 137 16.38 -10.00 6.02
CA ASP A 137 16.72 -8.96 5.06
C ASP A 137 15.61 -7.88 5.00
N PRO A 138 15.40 -7.13 6.10
CA PRO A 138 14.26 -6.23 6.20
C PRO A 138 14.27 -5.07 5.20
N PHE A 139 15.41 -4.74 4.58
CA PHE A 139 15.51 -3.62 3.62
C PHE A 139 15.79 -4.06 2.18
N TYR A 140 15.60 -5.35 1.87
CA TYR A 140 15.89 -5.92 0.54
C TYR A 140 17.31 -5.65 0.06
N GLY A 141 18.27 -5.83 0.97
CA GLY A 141 19.68 -5.76 0.68
C GLY A 141 20.05 -6.68 -0.48
N SER A 142 20.76 -6.15 -1.47
CA SER A 142 21.12 -6.99 -2.61
C SER A 142 22.23 -8.00 -2.24
N PRO A 143 21.99 -9.33 -2.36
CA PRO A 143 23.00 -10.36 -2.09
C PRO A 143 24.14 -10.39 -3.12
N SER A 144 24.05 -9.58 -4.18
CA SER A 144 25.15 -9.38 -5.12
C SER A 144 26.25 -8.43 -4.60
N ASP A 145 26.08 -7.83 -3.41
CA ASP A 145 27.14 -7.05 -2.78
C ASP A 145 28.27 -7.98 -2.28
N PRO A 146 29.54 -7.73 -2.67
CA PRO A 146 30.66 -8.57 -2.25
C PRO A 146 30.89 -8.64 -0.74
N PHE A 147 30.33 -7.70 0.04
CA PHE A 147 30.43 -7.65 1.51
C PHE A 147 29.08 -7.89 2.20
N PHE A 148 28.08 -8.44 1.48
CA PHE A 148 26.73 -8.70 1.99
C PHE A 148 26.71 -9.60 3.25
N GLU A 149 27.59 -10.60 3.27
CA GLU A 149 27.72 -11.63 4.32
C GLU A 149 28.84 -11.34 5.34
N ASP A 150 29.55 -10.21 5.20
CA ASP A 150 30.63 -9.83 6.11
C ASP A 150 30.07 -9.44 7.50
N GLU A 151 30.90 -9.57 8.54
CA GLU A 151 30.54 -9.23 9.94
C GLU A 151 29.43 -10.09 10.57
N ASP A 152 29.53 -11.42 10.38
CA ASP A 152 28.73 -12.50 10.98
C ASP A 152 27.51 -13.03 10.18
N GLY A 153 27.52 -12.98 8.84
CA GLY A 153 26.56 -13.71 7.98
C GLY A 153 25.18 -13.03 7.79
N PRO A 154 24.22 -13.68 7.12
CA PRO A 154 23.32 -13.08 6.11
C PRO A 154 22.57 -11.86 6.62
N TYR A 155 23.00 -10.69 6.15
CA TYR A 155 22.44 -9.34 6.31
C TYR A 155 22.13 -8.88 7.75
N MET A 156 21.29 -9.59 8.50
CA MET A 156 21.04 -9.37 9.93
C MET A 156 21.84 -10.34 10.81
N ARG A 157 22.32 -9.87 11.96
CA ARG A 157 22.92 -10.75 12.98
C ARG A 157 21.88 -11.69 13.60
N PRO A 158 22.21 -12.94 13.99
CA PRO A 158 21.27 -13.93 14.54
C PRO A 158 20.37 -13.47 15.70
N TRP A 159 20.86 -12.54 16.52
CA TRP A 159 20.18 -12.02 17.71
C TRP A 159 19.52 -10.66 17.51
N VAL A 160 19.52 -10.15 16.28
CA VAL A 160 18.84 -8.93 15.89
C VAL A 160 17.66 -9.31 15.00
N THR A 161 16.51 -8.69 15.25
CA THR A 161 15.27 -8.94 14.51
C THR A 161 14.48 -7.65 14.32
N PRO A 162 13.80 -7.47 13.18
CA PRO A 162 12.78 -6.43 13.07
C PRO A 162 11.58 -6.71 14.00
N LEU A 163 10.92 -5.64 14.43
CA LEU A 163 9.62 -5.67 15.11
C LEU A 163 8.48 -5.24 14.16
N THR A 164 8.82 -4.74 12.98
CA THR A 164 7.90 -4.31 11.91
C THR A 164 8.47 -4.73 10.58
N GLN A 165 7.65 -4.79 9.53
CA GLN A 165 8.15 -4.99 8.17
C GLN A 165 8.35 -3.67 7.45
N LEU A 166 9.15 -3.73 6.38
CA LEU A 166 9.24 -2.64 5.44
C LEU A 166 7.98 -2.62 4.58
N GLY A 167 7.24 -1.52 4.64
CA GLY A 167 6.17 -1.23 3.70
C GLY A 167 6.73 -0.75 2.36
N ASN A 168 6.01 0.15 1.69
CA ASN A 168 6.52 0.78 0.47
C ASN A 168 7.49 1.91 0.84
N HIS A 169 8.79 1.61 0.88
CA HIS A 169 9.87 2.57 1.12
C HIS A 169 9.84 3.30 2.50
N GLY A 170 9.18 2.72 3.51
CA GLY A 170 9.07 3.32 4.85
C GLY A 170 10.19 2.97 5.83
N SER A 171 9.86 3.06 7.12
CA SER A 171 10.78 2.74 8.23
C SER A 171 10.58 1.34 8.82
N VAL A 172 11.66 0.75 9.33
CA VAL A 172 11.65 -0.53 10.05
C VAL A 172 12.15 -0.33 11.48
N ILE A 173 11.41 -0.86 12.45
CA ILE A 173 11.85 -0.94 13.85
C ILE A 173 12.69 -2.20 14.01
N VAL A 174 13.96 -2.06 14.39
CA VAL A 174 14.91 -3.17 14.54
C VAL A 174 15.33 -3.31 16.00
N TYR A 175 15.27 -4.52 16.55
CA TYR A 175 15.57 -4.83 17.95
C TYR A 175 16.79 -5.75 18.10
N ASP A 176 17.75 -5.36 18.94
CA ASP A 176 18.87 -6.21 19.36
C ASP A 176 18.57 -6.88 20.72
N ALA A 177 18.36 -8.19 20.71
CA ALA A 177 18.02 -8.97 21.89
C ALA A 177 19.16 -9.16 22.90
N ARG A 178 20.42 -8.87 22.52
CA ARG A 178 21.58 -8.94 23.42
C ARG A 178 21.84 -7.62 24.13
N ARG A 179 21.69 -6.51 23.42
CA ARG A 179 21.97 -5.17 23.94
C ARG A 179 20.72 -4.46 24.47
N HIS A 180 19.54 -4.97 24.10
CA HIS A 180 18.24 -4.39 24.45
C HIS A 180 18.10 -2.94 23.94
N PHE A 181 18.43 -2.75 22.66
CA PHE A 181 18.33 -1.48 21.93
C PHE A 181 17.40 -1.62 20.73
N ILE A 182 16.81 -0.49 20.35
CA ILE A 182 16.01 -0.37 19.13
C ILE A 182 16.59 0.73 18.23
N TRP A 183 16.56 0.46 16.93
CA TRP A 183 16.69 1.42 15.85
C TRP A 183 15.32 1.59 15.18
N ILE A 184 15.00 2.78 14.70
CA ILE A 184 13.91 3.02 13.74
C ILE A 184 14.59 3.59 12.51
N ILE A 185 14.65 2.82 11.43
CA ILE A 185 15.51 3.10 10.26
C ILE A 185 14.64 3.31 9.04
N ASP A 186 14.83 4.43 8.36
CA ASP A 186 14.21 4.74 7.07
C ASP A 186 15.00 4.14 5.91
N GLN A 187 14.32 3.49 4.95
CA GLN A 187 15.01 2.84 3.83
C GLN A 187 15.66 3.85 2.88
N GLU A 188 14.97 4.95 2.55
CA GLU A 188 15.43 5.88 1.52
C GLU A 188 16.57 6.77 2.02
N GLY A 189 16.41 7.31 3.21
CA GLY A 189 17.38 8.17 3.86
C GLY A 189 18.53 7.42 4.51
N TRP A 190 18.37 6.11 4.77
CA TRP A 190 19.30 5.30 5.55
C TRP A 190 19.66 5.96 6.90
N SER A 191 18.64 6.54 7.52
CA SER A 191 18.73 7.41 8.69
C SER A 191 17.71 7.02 9.76
N THR A 192 17.75 7.65 10.93
CA THR A 192 16.72 7.39 11.95
C THR A 192 15.49 8.28 11.79
N THR A 193 14.30 7.68 11.86
CA THR A 193 13.01 8.40 11.97
C THR A 193 12.49 8.47 13.39
N ASP A 194 13.30 8.09 14.38
CA ASP A 194 12.95 8.22 15.78
C ASP A 194 12.84 9.70 16.19
N LEU A 195 11.64 10.15 16.59
CA LEU A 195 11.41 11.55 16.94
C LEU A 195 12.31 12.04 18.08
N ALA A 196 12.76 11.15 18.98
CA ALA A 196 13.64 11.51 20.09
C ALA A 196 15.11 11.72 19.64
N LEU A 197 15.44 11.40 18.38
CA LEU A 197 16.78 11.44 17.83
C LEU A 197 16.93 12.39 16.62
N GLN A 198 15.92 13.20 16.29
CA GLN A 198 15.94 14.11 15.13
C GLN A 198 17.16 15.05 15.08
N ASP A 199 17.69 15.46 16.23
CA ASP A 199 18.85 16.36 16.34
C ASP A 199 20.19 15.61 16.57
N VAL A 200 20.19 14.28 16.47
CA VAL A 200 21.38 13.45 16.72
C VAL A 200 22.06 13.11 15.40
N GLU A 201 23.27 13.65 15.20
CA GLU A 201 24.07 13.35 14.02
C GLU A 201 24.43 11.85 13.96
N GLU A 202 24.30 11.29 12.76
CA GLU A 202 24.76 9.94 12.45
C GLU A 202 26.27 9.84 12.55
N LYS A 203 26.74 8.64 12.87
CA LYS A 203 28.17 8.35 12.83
C LYS A 203 28.56 7.95 11.41
N GLU A 204 29.83 8.16 11.08
CA GLU A 204 30.40 7.61 9.86
C GLU A 204 30.28 6.08 9.85
N PRO A 205 29.79 5.46 8.76
CA PRO A 205 29.77 4.01 8.61
C PRO A 205 31.17 3.42 8.79
N VAL A 206 31.32 2.48 9.71
CA VAL A 206 32.60 1.83 10.01
C VAL A 206 32.72 0.47 9.30
N SER A 207 31.59 -0.08 8.86
CA SER A 207 31.51 -1.41 8.24
C SER A 207 31.78 -1.35 6.74
N ALA A 208 32.38 -2.43 6.20
CA ALA A 208 32.46 -2.64 4.76
C ALA A 208 31.12 -3.13 4.16
N ASN A 209 30.26 -3.72 5.00
CA ASN A 209 28.90 -4.08 4.63
C ASN A 209 28.07 -2.79 4.58
N ARG A 210 27.67 -2.39 3.36
CA ARG A 210 26.87 -1.18 3.14
C ARG A 210 25.53 -1.18 3.88
N ASN A 211 25.07 -2.37 4.30
CA ASN A 211 23.81 -2.55 4.99
C ASN A 211 23.96 -2.55 6.52
N SER A 212 25.16 -2.36 7.05
CA SER A 212 25.38 -2.23 8.49
C SER A 212 24.77 -0.93 8.99
N PHE A 213 23.81 -1.03 9.91
CA PHE A 213 23.09 0.11 10.50
C PHE A 213 23.62 0.55 11.88
N GLU A 214 24.74 -0.02 12.36
CA GLU A 214 25.31 0.31 13.69
C GLU A 214 25.76 1.77 13.85
N HIS A 215 25.92 2.47 12.72
CA HIS A 215 26.27 3.89 12.70
C HIS A 215 25.05 4.82 12.85
N ILE A 216 23.84 4.30 12.57
CA ILE A 216 22.57 4.99 12.75
C ILE A 216 22.28 5.10 14.26
N PRO A 217 21.83 6.26 14.77
CA PRO A 217 21.47 6.43 16.17
C PRO A 217 20.42 5.44 16.67
N HIS A 218 20.55 5.03 17.94
CA HIS A 218 19.67 4.07 18.60
C HIS A 218 19.60 4.32 20.10
N ARG A 219 18.58 3.76 20.76
CA ARG A 219 18.33 3.98 22.19
C ARG A 219 17.66 2.77 22.87
N PRO A 220 17.62 2.71 24.22
CA PRO A 220 17.07 1.56 24.95
C PRO A 220 15.68 1.16 24.47
N ALA A 221 15.44 -0.13 24.26
CA ALA A 221 14.22 -0.64 23.65
C ALA A 221 12.95 -0.19 24.42
N GLY A 222 12.97 -0.31 25.74
CA GLY A 222 11.85 0.14 26.58
C GLY A 222 11.57 1.64 26.49
N ASP A 223 12.59 2.47 26.26
CA ASP A 223 12.41 3.93 26.08
C ASP A 223 11.82 4.24 24.70
N VAL A 224 12.23 3.49 23.66
CA VAL A 224 11.66 3.65 22.31
C VAL A 224 10.18 3.33 22.29
N LEU A 225 9.80 2.15 22.78
CA LEU A 225 8.42 1.69 22.67
C LEU A 225 7.48 2.50 23.58
N ARG A 226 7.91 2.90 24.78
CA ARG A 226 7.14 3.83 25.63
C ARG A 226 6.93 5.20 24.97
N ASP A 227 7.94 5.67 24.23
CA ASP A 227 7.84 6.93 23.52
C ASP A 227 6.86 6.84 22.35
N ILE A 228 6.79 5.71 21.63
CA ILE A 228 5.79 5.50 20.57
C ILE A 228 4.37 5.57 21.15
N VAL A 229 4.10 4.94 22.29
CA VAL A 229 2.81 5.06 23.00
C VAL A 229 2.52 6.53 23.34
N ARG A 230 3.51 7.24 23.88
CA ARG A 230 3.38 8.67 24.20
C ARG A 230 3.09 9.51 22.96
N TRP A 231 3.75 9.26 21.83
CA TRP A 231 3.57 10.02 20.60
C TRP A 231 2.13 9.91 20.10
N HIS A 232 1.54 8.72 20.12
CA HIS A 232 0.13 8.52 19.75
C HIS A 232 -0.84 9.20 20.74
N HIS A 233 -0.59 9.10 22.05
CA HIS A 233 -1.39 9.80 23.05
C HIS A 233 -1.31 11.33 22.93
N ALA A 234 -0.13 11.86 22.63
CA ALA A 234 0.10 13.29 22.43
C ALA A 234 -0.31 13.78 21.04
N LEU A 235 -0.59 12.85 20.10
CA LEU A 235 -0.78 13.11 18.68
C LEU A 235 0.45 13.76 18.03
N ASP A 236 1.65 13.53 18.56
CA ASP A 236 2.90 13.83 17.86
C ASP A 236 2.96 12.97 16.59
N GLU A 237 2.54 11.70 16.73
CA GLU A 237 2.26 10.78 15.64
C GLU A 237 0.75 10.48 15.59
N VAL A 238 0.19 10.45 14.38
CA VAL A 238 -1.16 9.96 14.12
C VAL A 238 -1.08 8.76 13.19
N PRO A 239 -1.92 7.74 13.38
CA PRO A 239 -2.00 6.66 12.42
C PRO A 239 -2.34 7.23 11.04
N SER A 240 -1.52 6.90 10.05
CA SER A 240 -1.71 7.28 8.66
C SER A 240 -2.02 6.07 7.80
N GLY A 241 -2.68 6.31 6.67
CA GLY A 241 -2.84 5.31 5.62
C GLY A 241 -1.52 5.04 4.92
N GLY A 242 -1.47 3.97 4.13
CA GLY A 242 -0.33 3.71 3.25
C GLY A 242 -0.36 4.58 1.99
N ASP A 243 0.53 4.26 1.04
CA ASP A 243 0.58 4.89 -0.28
C ASP A 243 -0.61 4.56 -1.21
N GLY A 244 -1.74 4.13 -0.65
CA GLY A 244 -2.99 3.88 -1.36
C GLY A 244 -3.98 5.02 -1.17
N TRP A 245 -5.11 4.95 -1.88
CA TRP A 245 -6.29 5.77 -1.60
C TRP A 245 -7.19 5.02 -0.62
N ASP A 246 -6.84 5.03 0.67
CA ASP A 246 -7.69 4.50 1.74
C ASP A 246 -8.23 5.65 2.61
N GLU A 247 -9.14 5.33 3.54
CA GLU A 247 -9.79 6.33 4.41
C GLU A 247 -8.77 7.10 5.29
N TRP A 248 -7.57 6.53 5.50
CA TRP A 248 -6.53 7.09 6.36
C TRP A 248 -5.46 7.88 5.60
N SER A 249 -5.42 7.78 4.26
CA SER A 249 -4.53 8.56 3.39
C SER A 249 -5.24 9.72 2.69
N ALA A 250 -6.57 9.76 2.71
CA ALA A 250 -7.36 10.82 2.08
C ALA A 250 -7.23 12.19 2.76
N LEU A 251 -6.83 12.25 4.03
CA LEU A 251 -6.70 13.48 4.81
C LEU A 251 -5.26 13.71 5.23
N GLU A 252 -4.87 14.99 5.34
CA GLU A 252 -3.59 15.35 5.92
C GLU A 252 -3.55 15.03 7.43
N GLU A 253 -2.37 14.70 7.95
CA GLU A 253 -2.17 14.39 9.39
C GLU A 253 -2.71 15.49 10.31
N ALA A 254 -2.58 16.77 9.90
CA ALA A 254 -3.08 17.90 10.68
C ALA A 254 -4.61 17.88 10.82
N GLN A 255 -5.32 17.40 9.79
CA GLN A 255 -6.77 17.26 9.81
C GLN A 255 -7.17 16.10 10.73
N VAL A 256 -6.53 14.93 10.57
CA VAL A 256 -6.77 13.74 11.41
C VAL A 256 -6.51 14.05 12.90
N ARG A 257 -5.41 14.73 13.21
CA ARG A 257 -5.09 15.23 14.56
C ARG A 257 -6.21 16.12 15.11
N GLY A 258 -6.72 17.04 14.30
CA GLY A 258 -7.85 17.90 14.66
C GLY A 258 -9.12 17.11 14.98
N LEU A 259 -9.39 16.01 14.27
CA LEU A 259 -10.52 15.13 14.51
C LEU A 259 -10.41 14.36 15.83
N TYR A 260 -9.24 13.83 16.16
CA TYR A 260 -8.99 13.19 17.45
C TYR A 260 -9.24 14.17 18.61
N GLN A 261 -8.71 15.40 18.51
CA GLN A 261 -8.89 16.44 19.51
C GLN A 261 -10.37 16.85 19.64
N LYS A 262 -11.06 17.04 18.51
CA LYS A 262 -12.50 17.36 18.48
C LYS A 262 -13.33 16.31 19.21
N ASN A 263 -12.95 15.04 19.09
CA ASN A 263 -13.65 13.89 19.66
C ASN A 263 -13.13 13.47 21.04
N GLY A 264 -12.28 14.28 21.68
CA GLY A 264 -11.92 14.11 23.10
C GLY A 264 -10.70 13.23 23.38
N TRP A 265 -9.88 12.92 22.37
CA TRP A 265 -8.64 12.18 22.58
C TRP A 265 -7.63 12.94 23.47
N PRO A 266 -6.91 12.26 24.39
CA PRO A 266 -7.02 10.84 24.73
C PRO A 266 -8.04 10.54 25.85
N ASP A 267 -8.33 11.49 26.73
CA ASP A 267 -8.96 11.21 28.02
C ASP A 267 -10.50 10.99 27.98
N ALA A 268 -11.17 11.55 26.97
CA ALA A 268 -12.62 11.56 26.83
C ALA A 268 -13.05 11.18 25.41
N PHE A 269 -12.31 10.25 24.79
CA PHE A 269 -12.46 9.93 23.38
C PHE A 269 -13.79 9.25 23.06
N ASP A 270 -14.58 9.87 22.18
CA ASP A 270 -15.76 9.27 21.56
C ASP A 270 -15.36 8.72 20.18
N GLY A 271 -14.98 7.44 20.17
CA GLY A 271 -14.53 6.80 18.94
C GLY A 271 -15.61 6.62 17.87
N ASP A 272 -16.88 6.49 18.26
CA ASP A 272 -17.98 6.35 17.29
C ASP A 272 -18.26 7.70 16.61
N ALA A 273 -18.22 8.80 17.38
CA ALA A 273 -18.30 10.15 16.83
C ALA A 273 -17.08 10.49 15.95
N PHE A 274 -15.88 10.04 16.34
CA PHE A 274 -14.66 10.19 15.54
C PHE A 274 -14.78 9.52 14.17
N GLU A 275 -15.20 8.25 14.09
CA GLU A 275 -15.35 7.54 12.82
C GLU A 275 -16.36 8.24 11.88
N ILE A 276 -17.47 8.75 12.43
CA ILE A 276 -18.44 9.55 11.67
C ILE A 276 -17.80 10.84 11.16
N ASP A 277 -17.11 11.58 12.02
CA ASP A 277 -16.46 12.83 11.66
C ASP A 277 -15.32 12.64 10.64
N LEU A 278 -14.59 11.53 10.72
CA LEU A 278 -13.57 11.14 9.74
C LEU A 278 -14.19 10.96 8.35
N VAL A 279 -15.21 10.12 8.23
CA VAL A 279 -15.91 9.87 6.96
C VAL A 279 -16.53 11.15 6.38
N ARG A 280 -17.12 12.00 7.25
CA ARG A 280 -17.64 13.31 6.83
C ARG A 280 -16.54 14.26 6.37
N SER A 281 -15.35 14.21 6.96
CA SER A 281 -14.22 15.05 6.55
C SER A 281 -13.61 14.61 5.22
N ILE A 282 -13.58 13.29 4.96
CA ILE A 282 -13.25 12.74 3.63
C ILE A 282 -14.27 13.22 2.61
N ALA A 283 -15.57 13.12 2.91
CA ALA A 283 -16.62 13.64 2.04
C ALA A 283 -16.43 15.14 1.75
N ASP A 284 -16.07 15.92 2.76
CA ASP A 284 -15.82 17.35 2.66
C ASP A 284 -14.62 17.69 1.76
N PHE A 285 -13.53 16.91 1.87
CA PHE A 285 -12.35 16.99 1.02
C PHE A 285 -12.70 16.66 -0.44
N VAL A 286 -13.34 15.52 -0.68
CA VAL A 286 -13.73 15.07 -2.03
C VAL A 286 -14.70 16.06 -2.69
N VAL A 287 -15.63 16.63 -1.93
CA VAL A 287 -16.55 17.67 -2.43
C VAL A 287 -15.81 18.96 -2.81
N GLU A 288 -14.80 19.34 -2.04
CA GLU A 288 -13.97 20.51 -2.37
C GLU A 288 -13.16 20.25 -3.65
N GLU A 289 -12.47 19.10 -3.76
CA GLU A 289 -11.74 18.72 -4.97
C GLU A 289 -12.66 18.69 -6.19
N PHE A 290 -13.83 18.05 -6.07
CA PHE A 290 -14.81 18.01 -7.14
C PHE A 290 -15.27 19.41 -7.57
N SER A 291 -15.32 20.34 -6.62
CA SER A 291 -15.72 21.72 -6.92
C SER A 291 -14.63 22.54 -7.61
N THR A 292 -13.36 22.20 -7.50
CA THR A 292 -12.29 22.97 -8.15
C THR A 292 -11.82 22.31 -9.44
N GLN A 293 -11.88 20.98 -9.51
CA GLN A 293 -11.35 20.18 -10.61
C GLN A 293 -11.82 20.59 -12.02
N PRO A 294 -13.10 20.95 -12.28
CA PRO A 294 -13.50 21.36 -13.62
C PRO A 294 -12.77 22.63 -14.10
N LEU A 295 -12.55 23.59 -13.21
CA LEU A 295 -11.87 24.84 -13.53
C LEU A 295 -10.35 24.64 -13.59
N GLU A 296 -9.81 23.82 -12.70
CA GLU A 296 -8.39 23.43 -12.72
C GLU A 296 -8.04 22.66 -13.99
N GLY A 297 -8.92 21.77 -14.47
CA GLY A 297 -8.74 21.06 -15.74
C GLY A 297 -8.68 22.01 -16.94
N VAL A 298 -9.55 23.03 -16.98
CA VAL A 298 -9.47 24.08 -18.01
C VAL A 298 -8.13 24.82 -17.95
N GLN A 299 -7.67 25.17 -16.74
CA GLN A 299 -6.39 25.86 -16.58
C GLN A 299 -5.20 24.96 -16.96
N TYR A 300 -5.23 23.69 -16.55
CA TYR A 300 -4.24 22.69 -16.91
C TYR A 300 -4.07 22.58 -18.42
N TYR A 301 -5.16 22.46 -19.18
CA TYR A 301 -5.06 22.36 -20.64
C TYR A 301 -4.61 23.67 -21.31
N LYS A 302 -4.93 24.84 -20.74
CA LYS A 302 -4.34 26.12 -21.19
C LYS A 302 -2.83 26.13 -21.00
N ASP A 303 -2.36 25.74 -19.82
CA ASP A 303 -0.92 25.69 -19.51
C ASP A 303 -0.20 24.64 -20.37
N PHE A 304 -0.87 23.52 -20.66
CA PHE A 304 -0.40 22.46 -21.55
C PHE A 304 -0.24 22.96 -22.99
N ILE A 305 -1.22 23.70 -23.52
CA ILE A 305 -1.16 24.36 -24.83
C ILE A 305 -0.01 25.39 -24.88
N ASP A 306 0.11 26.22 -23.84
CA ASP A 306 1.19 27.22 -23.72
C ASP A 306 2.57 26.57 -23.67
N GLY A 307 2.69 25.42 -22.99
CA GLY A 307 3.87 24.55 -23.04
C GLY A 307 4.19 24.08 -24.46
N GLY A 308 3.18 23.59 -25.19
CA GLY A 308 3.28 23.21 -26.59
C GLY A 308 3.79 24.35 -27.49
N TYR A 309 3.25 25.57 -27.33
CA TYR A 309 3.73 26.75 -28.08
C TYR A 309 5.20 27.07 -27.80
N ARG A 310 5.63 27.00 -26.53
CA ARG A 310 7.04 27.21 -26.16
C ARG A 310 7.93 26.16 -26.81
N HIS A 311 7.54 24.89 -26.75
CA HIS A 311 8.30 23.80 -27.37
C HIS A 311 8.36 23.92 -28.90
N LEU A 312 7.29 24.37 -29.54
CA LEU A 312 7.27 24.61 -30.98
C LEU A 312 8.23 25.73 -31.37
N ALA A 313 8.18 26.87 -30.68
CA ALA A 313 9.08 28.01 -30.94
C ALA A 313 10.56 27.63 -30.70
N GLU A 314 10.86 26.86 -29.65
CA GLU A 314 12.20 26.32 -29.40
C GLU A 314 12.67 25.38 -30.51
N ALA A 315 11.77 24.55 -31.04
CA ALA A 315 12.08 23.63 -32.11
C ALA A 315 12.29 24.35 -33.46
N GLU A 316 11.51 25.39 -33.75
CA GLU A 316 11.71 26.29 -34.90
C GLU A 316 13.06 27.00 -34.84
N GLU A 317 13.44 27.53 -33.68
CA GLU A 317 14.73 28.19 -33.50
C GLU A 317 15.89 27.20 -33.65
N LYS A 318 15.76 25.99 -33.09
CA LYS A 318 16.74 24.91 -33.29
C LYS A 318 16.87 24.54 -34.77
N LEU A 319 15.76 24.46 -35.49
CA LEU A 319 15.77 24.20 -36.93
C LEU A 319 16.50 25.31 -37.70
N ARG A 320 16.26 26.58 -37.33
CA ARG A 320 16.92 27.75 -37.93
C ARG A 320 18.44 27.76 -37.68
N LEU A 321 18.87 27.29 -36.52
CA LEU A 321 20.27 27.27 -36.10
C LEU A 321 21.02 25.98 -36.47
N ALA A 322 20.32 24.95 -36.96
CA ALA A 322 20.89 23.66 -37.29
C ALA A 322 22.02 23.78 -38.32
N ARG A 323 23.16 23.16 -38.01
CA ARG A 323 24.37 23.14 -38.86
C ARG A 323 24.63 21.77 -39.45
N THR A 324 24.02 20.74 -38.88
CA THR A 324 24.14 19.35 -39.31
C THR A 324 22.77 18.79 -39.68
N ARG A 325 22.76 17.72 -40.48
CA ARG A 325 21.52 16.99 -40.78
C ARG A 325 20.90 16.39 -39.52
N GLU A 326 21.70 15.94 -38.56
CA GLU A 326 21.20 15.44 -37.27
C GLU A 326 20.43 16.50 -36.50
N GLU A 327 21.00 17.68 -36.33
CA GLU A 327 20.31 18.80 -35.66
C GLU A 327 19.03 19.22 -36.40
N GLU A 328 19.04 19.21 -37.74
CA GLU A 328 17.87 19.54 -38.56
C GLU A 328 16.73 18.54 -38.32
N TRP A 329 17.01 17.24 -38.35
CA TRP A 329 16.00 16.20 -38.16
C TRP A 329 15.55 16.07 -36.70
N ASP A 330 16.43 16.29 -35.71
CA ASP A 330 16.06 16.35 -34.29
C ASP A 330 15.11 17.52 -34.04
N ALA A 331 15.39 18.70 -34.63
CA ALA A 331 14.50 19.85 -34.53
C ALA A 331 13.12 19.57 -35.16
N ARG A 332 13.07 18.96 -36.36
CA ARG A 332 11.80 18.57 -37.00
C ARG A 332 11.02 17.54 -36.19
N TRP A 333 11.70 16.59 -35.55
CA TRP A 333 11.06 15.62 -34.66
C TRP A 333 10.42 16.31 -33.45
N ARG A 334 11.15 17.24 -32.82
CA ARG A 334 10.62 18.05 -31.71
C ARG A 334 9.43 18.91 -32.13
N MET A 335 9.47 19.49 -33.32
CA MET A 335 8.32 20.23 -33.87
C MET A 335 7.10 19.33 -33.99
N LEU A 336 7.26 18.11 -34.52
CA LEU A 336 6.15 17.16 -34.67
C LEU A 336 5.52 16.80 -33.31
N LEU A 337 6.33 16.55 -32.29
CA LEU A 337 5.86 16.28 -30.93
C LEU A 337 5.13 17.49 -30.32
N ALA A 338 5.69 18.69 -30.48
CA ALA A 338 5.07 19.93 -29.98
C ALA A 338 3.73 20.23 -30.68
N GLU A 339 3.63 19.99 -31.99
CA GLU A 339 2.38 20.13 -32.74
C GLU A 339 1.33 19.09 -32.31
N ALA A 340 1.74 17.86 -32.01
CA ALA A 340 0.86 16.82 -31.49
C ALA A 340 0.32 17.21 -30.11
N GLN A 341 1.20 17.64 -29.21
CA GLN A 341 0.85 18.16 -27.88
C GLN A 341 -0.15 19.32 -27.99
N TYR A 342 0.09 20.26 -28.89
CA TYR A 342 -0.81 21.39 -29.13
C TYR A 342 -2.21 20.94 -29.57
N ARG A 343 -2.31 20.09 -30.61
CA ARG A 343 -3.60 19.61 -31.12
C ARG A 343 -4.38 18.84 -30.07
N ARG A 344 -3.67 18.00 -29.29
CA ARG A 344 -4.24 17.27 -28.16
C ARG A 344 -4.78 18.25 -27.11
N GLY A 345 -3.96 19.23 -26.72
CA GLY A 345 -4.34 20.28 -25.79
C GLY A 345 -5.59 21.05 -26.22
N GLU A 346 -5.71 21.45 -27.49
CA GLU A 346 -6.89 22.19 -27.99
C GLU A 346 -8.20 21.38 -27.87
N VAL A 347 -8.16 20.09 -28.20
CA VAL A 347 -9.35 19.23 -28.12
C VAL A 347 -9.75 19.03 -26.66
N PHE A 348 -8.79 18.70 -25.80
CA PHE A 348 -9.09 18.50 -24.38
C PHE A 348 -9.47 19.80 -23.67
N LEU A 349 -8.92 20.94 -24.05
CA LEU A 349 -9.38 22.23 -23.56
C LEU A 349 -10.86 22.45 -23.91
N GLY A 350 -11.26 22.15 -25.15
CA GLY A 350 -12.67 22.27 -25.55
C GLY A 350 -13.61 21.33 -24.77
N VAL A 351 -13.15 20.12 -24.44
CA VAL A 351 -13.89 19.19 -23.58
C VAL A 351 -13.97 19.70 -22.14
N ALA A 352 -12.85 20.16 -21.59
CA ALA A 352 -12.76 20.71 -20.24
C ALA A 352 -13.61 21.98 -20.09
N GLU A 353 -13.62 22.87 -21.08
CA GLU A 353 -14.46 24.08 -21.07
C GLU A 353 -15.95 23.73 -21.10
N GLN A 354 -16.37 22.76 -21.92
CA GLN A 354 -17.75 22.28 -21.93
C GLN A 354 -18.15 21.65 -20.59
N HIS A 355 -17.25 20.87 -20.00
CA HIS A 355 -17.47 20.25 -18.70
C HIS A 355 -17.57 21.33 -17.60
N ALA A 356 -16.65 22.29 -17.56
CA ALA A 356 -16.66 23.41 -16.63
C ALA A 356 -17.91 24.30 -16.80
N ASP A 357 -18.35 24.60 -18.02
CA ASP A 357 -19.57 25.37 -18.26
C ASP A 357 -20.83 24.66 -17.74
N LYS A 358 -20.85 23.33 -17.84
CA LYS A 358 -21.94 22.49 -17.34
C LYS A 358 -21.95 22.40 -15.82
N MET A 359 -20.78 22.24 -15.21
CA MET A 359 -20.63 21.98 -13.77
C MET A 359 -20.52 23.27 -12.94
N CYS A 360 -20.05 24.35 -13.55
CA CYS A 360 -19.68 25.60 -12.89
C CYS A 360 -20.28 26.82 -13.60
N PRO A 361 -21.63 26.92 -13.69
CA PRO A 361 -22.27 28.04 -14.37
C PRO A 361 -21.86 29.37 -13.73
N GLY A 362 -21.26 30.26 -14.52
CA GLY A 362 -20.73 31.53 -14.02
C GLY A 362 -19.40 31.43 -13.27
N SER A 363 -18.61 30.37 -13.54
CA SER A 363 -17.31 30.11 -12.92
C SER A 363 -17.35 29.83 -11.42
N VAL A 364 -18.49 29.33 -10.92
CA VAL A 364 -18.63 28.85 -9.55
C VAL A 364 -19.22 27.45 -9.59
N CYS A 365 -18.42 26.44 -9.24
CA CYS A 365 -18.82 25.03 -9.26
C CYS A 365 -19.60 24.65 -8.01
N LEU A 366 -19.09 25.02 -6.84
CA LEU A 366 -19.74 24.82 -5.55
C LEU A 366 -20.08 26.16 -4.92
N GLN A 367 -21.37 26.39 -4.77
CA GLN A 367 -21.85 27.46 -3.92
C GLN A 367 -21.67 27.03 -2.45
N PRO A 368 -21.06 27.84 -1.56
CA PRO A 368 -20.81 27.45 -0.16
C PRO A 368 -22.08 26.99 0.58
N GLN A 369 -23.22 27.63 0.30
CA GLN A 369 -24.52 27.25 0.86
C GLN A 369 -25.03 25.87 0.42
N GLY A 370 -24.46 25.31 -0.66
CA GLY A 370 -24.82 24.01 -1.19
C GLY A 370 -24.03 22.86 -0.56
N ARG A 371 -22.88 23.13 0.08
CA ARG A 371 -21.95 22.12 0.58
C ARG A 371 -22.60 20.98 1.39
N PRO A 372 -23.55 21.23 2.32
CA PRO A 372 -24.22 20.14 3.04
C PRO A 372 -24.98 19.16 2.13
N LEU A 373 -25.53 19.63 1.01
CA LEU A 373 -26.25 18.78 0.05
C LEU A 373 -25.30 17.95 -0.80
N TRP A 374 -24.08 18.44 -1.08
CA TRP A 374 -23.03 17.71 -1.77
C TRP A 374 -22.48 16.59 -0.89
N GLU A 375 -22.20 16.89 0.37
CA GLU A 375 -21.78 15.92 1.38
C GLU A 375 -22.81 14.76 1.48
N VAL A 376 -24.10 15.07 1.58
CA VAL A 376 -25.18 14.06 1.59
C VAL A 376 -25.19 13.22 0.31
N GLN A 377 -24.98 13.84 -0.85
CA GLN A 377 -24.98 13.11 -2.12
C GLN A 377 -23.80 12.14 -2.20
N PHE A 378 -22.60 12.59 -1.81
CA PHE A 378 -21.39 11.76 -1.77
C PHE A 378 -21.59 10.56 -0.83
N LEU A 379 -21.98 10.82 0.41
CA LEU A 379 -22.19 9.76 1.40
C LEU A 379 -23.31 8.80 0.99
N HIS A 380 -24.34 9.28 0.27
CA HIS A 380 -25.38 8.41 -0.27
C HIS A 380 -24.81 7.45 -1.31
N GLU A 381 -24.02 7.95 -2.27
CA GLU A 381 -23.41 7.12 -3.31
C GLU A 381 -22.44 6.10 -2.71
N GLU A 382 -21.59 6.51 -1.77
CA GLU A 382 -20.68 5.61 -1.03
C GLU A 382 -21.44 4.51 -0.26
N VAL A 383 -22.54 4.84 0.40
CA VAL A 383 -23.38 3.85 1.10
C VAL A 383 -23.98 2.84 0.12
N GLU A 384 -24.47 3.29 -1.05
CA GLU A 384 -25.04 2.39 -2.05
C GLU A 384 -23.97 1.53 -2.73
N GLN A 385 -22.78 2.08 -2.99
CA GLN A 385 -21.64 1.32 -3.49
C GLN A 385 -21.23 0.23 -2.51
N LYS A 386 -20.96 0.57 -1.24
CA LYS A 386 -20.57 -0.43 -0.21
C LYS A 386 -21.64 -1.50 0.02
N LYS A 387 -22.93 -1.17 -0.10
CA LYS A 387 -24.01 -2.18 -0.08
C LYS A 387 -23.94 -3.13 -1.28
N THR A 388 -23.66 -2.58 -2.47
CA THR A 388 -23.55 -3.36 -3.71
C THR A 388 -22.37 -4.30 -3.61
N GLU A 389 -21.18 -3.79 -3.26
CA GLU A 389 -19.97 -4.59 -3.05
C GLU A 389 -20.20 -5.72 -2.03
N LEU A 390 -20.85 -5.42 -0.89
CA LEU A 390 -21.17 -6.42 0.12
C LEU A 390 -22.14 -7.50 -0.41
N ALA A 391 -23.14 -7.11 -1.19
CA ALA A 391 -24.12 -8.03 -1.76
C ALA A 391 -23.52 -8.91 -2.88
N GLU A 392 -22.68 -8.33 -3.73
CA GLU A 392 -21.95 -9.05 -4.78
C GLU A 392 -21.00 -10.08 -4.16
N ALA A 393 -20.24 -9.67 -3.15
CA ALA A 393 -19.40 -10.56 -2.37
C ALA A 393 -20.23 -11.74 -1.78
N GLU A 394 -21.36 -11.47 -1.11
CA GLU A 394 -22.23 -12.53 -0.56
C GLU A 394 -22.78 -13.47 -1.66
N GLN A 395 -23.09 -12.94 -2.84
CA GLN A 395 -23.57 -13.73 -3.97
C GLN A 395 -22.47 -14.63 -4.55
N GLU A 396 -21.26 -14.11 -4.73
CA GLU A 396 -20.11 -14.89 -5.20
C GLU A 396 -19.80 -16.05 -4.26
N TRP A 397 -19.80 -15.79 -2.95
CA TRP A 397 -19.57 -16.80 -1.92
C TRP A 397 -20.64 -17.90 -1.93
N THR A 398 -21.92 -17.54 -2.10
CA THR A 398 -23.04 -18.49 -2.09
C THR A 398 -23.24 -19.22 -3.43
N GLY A 399 -22.78 -18.63 -4.54
CA GLY A 399 -22.88 -19.17 -5.89
C GLY A 399 -21.83 -20.23 -6.24
N GLY A 400 -20.74 -20.33 -5.48
CA GLY A 400 -19.71 -21.36 -5.63
C GLY A 400 -20.17 -22.76 -5.20
N SER A 401 -20.72 -23.55 -6.11
CA SER A 401 -21.11 -24.93 -5.83
C SER A 401 -19.90 -25.87 -5.78
N GLY A 402 -19.48 -26.27 -4.57
CA GLY A 402 -18.76 -27.52 -4.31
C GLY A 402 -17.23 -27.45 -4.27
N GLU A 403 -16.67 -27.76 -3.08
CA GLU A 403 -15.30 -28.24 -2.75
C GLU A 403 -14.05 -27.58 -3.36
N GLN A 404 -14.19 -26.56 -4.20
CA GLN A 404 -13.13 -25.66 -4.60
C GLN A 404 -13.61 -24.23 -4.35
N HIS A 405 -13.25 -23.71 -3.17
CA HIS A 405 -13.43 -22.32 -2.79
C HIS A 405 -12.85 -21.44 -3.90
N VAL A 406 -13.75 -20.74 -4.60
CA VAL A 406 -13.43 -19.78 -5.64
C VAL A 406 -12.46 -18.77 -5.03
N LEU A 407 -11.26 -18.65 -5.59
CA LEU A 407 -10.14 -17.78 -5.16
C LEU A 407 -9.18 -18.29 -4.06
N GLY A 408 -9.35 -19.48 -3.50
CA GLY A 408 -8.41 -19.98 -2.46
C GLY A 408 -8.51 -19.25 -1.11
N ILE A 409 -9.49 -18.36 -0.94
CA ILE A 409 -9.85 -17.72 0.31
C ILE A 409 -10.63 -18.72 1.16
N ASP A 410 -10.18 -18.97 2.39
CA ASP A 410 -10.89 -19.86 3.30
C ASP A 410 -12.08 -19.17 3.99
N ALA A 411 -12.96 -19.96 4.61
CA ALA A 411 -14.15 -19.42 5.28
C ALA A 411 -13.82 -18.49 6.46
N ALA A 412 -12.65 -18.62 7.09
CA ALA A 412 -12.26 -17.76 8.20
C ALA A 412 -11.86 -16.37 7.69
N GLN A 413 -11.05 -16.32 6.64
CA GLN A 413 -10.65 -15.10 5.95
C GLN A 413 -11.88 -14.33 5.43
N TRP A 414 -12.78 -15.03 4.74
CA TRP A 414 -14.06 -14.48 4.29
C TRP A 414 -14.86 -13.80 5.41
N ASN A 415 -14.97 -14.46 6.56
CA ASN A 415 -15.75 -13.93 7.68
C ASN A 415 -15.15 -12.63 8.27
N LYS A 416 -13.82 -12.47 8.21
CA LYS A 416 -13.12 -11.25 8.68
C LYS A 416 -13.41 -10.07 7.75
N GLU A 417 -13.24 -10.28 6.45
CA GLU A 417 -13.52 -9.26 5.42
C GLU A 417 -14.98 -8.80 5.50
N GLN A 418 -15.91 -9.74 5.64
CA GLN A 418 -17.33 -9.46 5.81
C GLN A 418 -17.67 -8.69 7.10
N HIS A 419 -16.97 -8.96 8.21
CA HIS A 419 -17.13 -8.22 9.46
C HIS A 419 -16.72 -6.76 9.27
N LEU A 420 -15.53 -6.52 8.72
CA LEU A 420 -15.03 -5.16 8.49
C LEU A 420 -15.88 -4.38 7.48
N ALA A 421 -16.28 -5.00 6.37
CA ALA A 421 -17.13 -4.36 5.38
C ALA A 421 -18.47 -3.92 5.97
N ARG A 422 -19.10 -4.76 6.81
CA ARG A 422 -20.34 -4.40 7.52
C ARG A 422 -20.14 -3.28 8.54
N ARG A 423 -19.03 -3.30 9.28
CA ARG A 423 -18.71 -2.22 10.23
C ARG A 423 -18.51 -0.89 9.51
N ARG A 424 -17.70 -0.86 8.44
CA ARG A 424 -17.50 0.33 7.60
C ARG A 424 -18.82 0.84 7.02
N LEU A 425 -19.66 -0.04 6.47
CA LEU A 425 -20.98 0.34 5.97
C LEU A 425 -21.85 0.99 7.06
N ALA A 426 -21.81 0.49 8.30
CA ALA A 426 -22.56 1.09 9.41
C ALA A 426 -22.06 2.51 9.75
N VAL A 427 -20.74 2.75 9.75
CA VAL A 427 -20.17 4.09 9.95
C VAL A 427 -20.65 5.06 8.87
N TYR A 428 -20.58 4.66 7.60
CA TYR A 428 -21.03 5.48 6.47
C TYR A 428 -22.54 5.78 6.52
N GLN A 429 -23.35 4.82 6.96
CA GLN A 429 -24.78 5.03 7.17
C GLN A 429 -25.05 6.07 8.26
N ASN A 430 -24.33 6.00 9.39
CA ASN A 430 -24.46 6.97 10.46
C ASN A 430 -23.98 8.36 10.02
N ALA A 431 -22.88 8.44 9.26
CA ALA A 431 -22.39 9.69 8.67
C ALA A 431 -23.42 10.30 7.71
N LEU A 432 -24.04 9.49 6.85
CA LEU A 432 -25.11 9.94 5.96
C LEU A 432 -26.32 10.48 6.73
N GLU A 433 -26.73 9.83 7.82
CA GLU A 433 -27.82 10.31 8.67
C GLU A 433 -27.48 11.66 9.33
N ALA A 434 -26.26 11.80 9.86
CA ALA A 434 -25.78 13.05 10.43
C ALA A 434 -25.74 14.17 9.38
N ALA A 435 -25.19 13.91 8.19
CA ALA A 435 -25.14 14.85 7.08
C ALA A 435 -26.54 15.25 6.61
N ARG A 436 -27.50 14.32 6.54
CA ARG A 436 -28.91 14.62 6.20
C ARG A 436 -29.57 15.55 7.20
N SER A 437 -29.32 15.33 8.49
CA SER A 437 -29.82 16.21 9.55
C SER A 437 -29.26 17.63 9.42
N ASP A 438 -27.96 17.76 9.11
CA ASP A 438 -27.34 19.06 8.87
C ASP A 438 -27.85 19.73 7.60
N ALA A 439 -28.02 18.98 6.51
CA ALA A 439 -28.56 19.48 5.25
C ALA A 439 -30.00 19.98 5.40
N GLU A 440 -30.87 19.26 6.10
CA GLU A 440 -32.24 19.73 6.36
C GLU A 440 -32.27 20.99 7.23
N ARG A 441 -31.33 21.10 8.19
CA ARG A 441 -31.19 22.29 9.05
C ARG A 441 -30.68 23.51 8.30
N LEU A 442 -29.71 23.33 7.39
CA LEU A 442 -29.01 24.41 6.69
C LEU A 442 -29.67 24.78 5.34
N CYS A 443 -30.30 23.81 4.68
CA CYS A 443 -30.86 23.89 3.33
C CYS A 443 -32.29 23.28 3.28
N PRO A 444 -33.24 23.77 4.11
CA PRO A 444 -34.52 23.09 4.32
C PRO A 444 -35.32 22.90 3.02
N GLY A 445 -35.73 21.64 2.76
CA GLY A 445 -36.51 21.27 1.58
C GLY A 445 -35.77 21.37 0.24
N GLN A 446 -34.47 21.66 0.23
CA GLN A 446 -33.65 21.62 -0.97
C GLN A 446 -33.03 20.23 -1.12
N THR A 447 -32.83 19.82 -2.37
CA THR A 447 -32.11 18.60 -2.75
C THR A 447 -30.87 18.95 -3.56
N PHE A 448 -29.91 18.03 -3.64
CA PHE A 448 -28.75 18.14 -4.53
C PHE A 448 -29.19 18.52 -5.95
N GLN A 449 -30.10 17.75 -6.55
CA GLN A 449 -30.62 18.02 -7.89
C GLN A 449 -31.31 19.38 -8.02
N SER A 450 -32.07 19.83 -7.02
CA SER A 450 -32.72 21.14 -7.09
C SER A 450 -31.73 22.30 -7.06
N MET A 451 -30.55 22.10 -6.45
CA MET A 451 -29.53 23.13 -6.26
C MET A 451 -28.50 23.14 -7.37
N THR A 452 -28.07 21.96 -7.83
CA THR A 452 -27.02 21.81 -8.86
C THR A 452 -27.58 21.53 -10.25
N GLY A 453 -28.82 21.03 -10.35
CA GLY A 453 -29.36 20.48 -11.59
C GLY A 453 -28.82 19.08 -11.95
N LEU A 454 -27.96 18.49 -11.11
CA LEU A 454 -27.32 17.19 -11.34
C LEU A 454 -28.06 16.08 -10.59
N GLU A 455 -28.10 14.88 -11.17
CA GLU A 455 -28.73 13.72 -10.53
C GLU A 455 -27.79 12.98 -9.56
N SER A 456 -26.47 13.08 -9.74
CA SER A 456 -25.44 12.32 -9.01
C SER A 456 -24.04 12.94 -9.19
N LEU A 457 -23.08 12.58 -8.34
CA LEU A 457 -21.65 12.95 -8.41
C LEU A 457 -20.90 11.97 -9.32
N ARG A 458 -21.14 11.99 -10.64
CA ARG A 458 -20.51 11.01 -11.55
C ARG A 458 -19.04 11.34 -11.84
N TRP A 459 -18.13 10.74 -11.07
CA TRP A 459 -16.69 10.67 -11.37
C TRP A 459 -16.40 9.87 -12.66
N ALA A 460 -17.03 8.69 -12.81
CA ALA A 460 -16.58 7.65 -13.73
C ALA A 460 -17.01 7.78 -15.20
N HIS A 461 -18.12 8.47 -15.49
CA HIS A 461 -18.68 8.47 -16.85
C HIS A 461 -18.08 9.50 -17.82
N ASP A 462 -17.33 10.48 -17.32
CA ASP A 462 -16.58 11.39 -18.21
C ASP A 462 -15.19 10.82 -18.57
N TRP A 463 -14.62 9.94 -17.74
CA TRP A 463 -13.34 9.28 -18.02
C TRP A 463 -13.38 8.36 -19.25
N ASP A 464 -14.46 7.60 -19.45
CA ASP A 464 -14.59 6.72 -20.64
C ASP A 464 -14.56 7.49 -21.97
N ARG A 465 -15.14 8.70 -21.98
CA ARG A 465 -15.11 9.58 -23.16
C ARG A 465 -13.71 10.11 -23.40
N ASP A 466 -13.01 10.48 -22.33
CA ASP A 466 -11.65 11.00 -22.40
C ASP A 466 -10.66 9.90 -22.81
N ILE A 467 -10.86 8.66 -22.35
CA ILE A 467 -10.07 7.48 -22.74
C ILE A 467 -10.16 7.22 -24.26
N GLN A 468 -11.36 7.28 -24.85
CA GLN A 468 -11.49 7.05 -26.29
C GLN A 468 -10.82 8.17 -27.12
N VAL A 469 -10.97 9.42 -26.68
CA VAL A 469 -10.30 10.55 -27.34
C VAL A 469 -8.78 10.42 -27.20
N GLU A 470 -8.29 10.02 -26.03
CA GLU A 470 -6.87 9.74 -25.79
C GLU A 470 -6.31 8.61 -26.65
N HIS A 471 -7.08 7.53 -26.78
CA HIS A 471 -6.76 6.40 -27.63
C HIS A 471 -6.62 6.87 -29.10
N ASP A 472 -7.61 7.62 -29.61
CA ASP A 472 -7.59 8.10 -30.99
C ASP A 472 -6.40 9.05 -31.27
N PHE A 473 -6.02 9.88 -30.30
CA PHE A 473 -4.81 10.70 -30.39
C PHE A 473 -3.53 9.88 -30.42
N THR A 474 -3.42 8.90 -29.52
CA THR A 474 -2.24 8.03 -29.45
C THR A 474 -2.03 7.29 -30.77
N VAL A 475 -3.11 6.80 -31.40
CA VAL A 475 -3.06 6.17 -32.73
C VAL A 475 -2.55 7.16 -33.80
N GLN A 476 -3.09 8.39 -33.84
CA GLN A 476 -2.66 9.41 -34.80
C GLN A 476 -1.20 9.85 -34.60
N GLU A 477 -0.73 9.91 -33.35
CA GLU A 477 0.66 10.20 -33.03
C GLU A 477 1.60 9.09 -33.50
N LEU A 478 1.25 7.83 -33.27
CA LEU A 478 1.99 6.67 -33.77
C LEU A 478 2.08 6.68 -35.30
N GLU A 479 0.97 6.95 -35.99
CA GLU A 479 0.96 7.08 -37.46
C GLU A 479 1.87 8.22 -37.93
N SER A 480 1.81 9.36 -37.25
CA SER A 480 2.64 10.53 -37.55
C SER A 480 4.12 10.25 -37.31
N ALA A 481 4.48 9.58 -36.22
CA ALA A 481 5.84 9.17 -35.89
C ALA A 481 6.39 8.16 -36.90
N ARG A 482 5.59 7.15 -37.30
CA ARG A 482 5.97 6.17 -38.33
C ARG A 482 6.18 6.86 -39.69
N LYS A 483 5.28 7.78 -40.08
CA LYS A 483 5.43 8.58 -41.30
C LYS A 483 6.65 9.49 -41.25
N PHE A 484 6.98 10.03 -40.09
CA PHE A 484 8.20 10.81 -39.87
C PHE A 484 9.44 9.94 -40.03
N LEU A 485 9.50 8.79 -39.35
CA LEU A 485 10.60 7.83 -39.42
C LEU A 485 10.90 7.36 -40.86
N ALA A 486 9.86 7.18 -41.68
CA ALA A 486 10.00 6.82 -43.10
C ALA A 486 10.70 7.92 -43.94
N GLN A 487 10.69 9.17 -43.48
CA GLN A 487 11.34 10.31 -44.15
C GLN A 487 12.75 10.59 -43.62
N VAL A 488 13.10 10.12 -42.42
CA VAL A 488 14.42 10.33 -41.81
C VAL A 488 15.51 9.55 -42.57
N PRO A 489 16.55 10.20 -43.12
CA PRO A 489 17.63 9.52 -43.83
C PRO A 489 18.41 8.54 -42.95
N ASP A 490 18.90 7.44 -43.52
CA ASP A 490 19.68 6.42 -42.79
C ASP A 490 20.96 6.98 -42.12
N ALA A 491 21.53 8.05 -42.68
CA ALA A 491 22.71 8.72 -42.14
C ALA A 491 22.45 9.53 -40.85
N VAL A 492 21.20 9.57 -40.37
CA VAL A 492 20.73 10.31 -39.19
C VAL A 492 20.31 9.30 -38.11
N GLU A 493 21.27 8.48 -37.69
CA GLU A 493 21.05 7.30 -36.84
C GLU A 493 20.50 7.65 -35.45
N SER A 494 20.90 8.79 -34.88
CA SER A 494 20.47 9.17 -33.53
C SER A 494 18.98 9.49 -33.51
N VAL A 495 18.50 10.32 -34.45
CA VAL A 495 17.06 10.65 -34.55
C VAL A 495 16.24 9.42 -34.90
N ARG A 496 16.70 8.57 -35.83
CA ARG A 496 15.99 7.31 -36.15
C ARG A 496 15.81 6.43 -34.91
N SER A 497 16.85 6.31 -34.08
CA SER A 497 16.80 5.53 -32.84
C SER A 497 15.79 6.13 -31.86
N LYS A 498 15.81 7.45 -31.64
CA LYS A 498 14.85 8.15 -30.76
C LYS A 498 13.40 7.96 -31.19
N VAL A 499 13.12 8.09 -32.49
CA VAL A 499 11.75 7.93 -33.02
C VAL A 499 11.30 6.46 -32.91
N THR A 500 12.20 5.51 -33.16
CA THR A 500 11.91 4.08 -33.02
C THR A 500 11.62 3.70 -31.56
N GLU A 501 12.41 4.23 -30.63
CA GLU A 501 12.20 4.04 -29.20
C GLU A 501 10.87 4.66 -28.74
N TYR A 502 10.54 5.87 -29.20
CA TYR A 502 9.25 6.51 -28.95
C TYR A 502 8.09 5.63 -29.42
N ILE A 503 8.13 5.15 -30.67
CA ILE A 503 7.09 4.27 -31.23
C ILE A 503 6.95 3.02 -30.37
N ARG A 504 8.05 2.33 -30.07
CA ARG A 504 8.03 1.09 -29.28
C ARG A 504 7.45 1.31 -27.88
N ASN A 505 7.88 2.38 -27.20
CA ASN A 505 7.42 2.68 -25.84
C ASN A 505 5.94 3.06 -25.85
N THR A 506 5.48 3.80 -26.87
CA THR A 506 4.08 4.20 -27.01
C THR A 506 3.20 3.01 -27.37
N GLU A 507 3.64 2.10 -28.25
CA GLU A 507 2.95 0.84 -28.56
C GLU A 507 2.82 -0.05 -27.33
N ALA A 508 3.91 -0.22 -26.55
CA ALA A 508 3.89 -1.02 -25.33
C ALA A 508 2.92 -0.45 -24.28
N TRP A 509 2.89 0.88 -24.12
CA TRP A 509 1.94 1.54 -23.23
C TRP A 509 0.49 1.36 -23.72
N PHE A 510 0.27 1.46 -25.03
CA PHE A 510 -1.04 1.32 -25.64
C PHE A 510 -1.59 -0.12 -25.51
N GLU A 511 -0.77 -1.13 -25.78
CA GLU A 511 -1.12 -2.55 -25.58
C GLU A 511 -1.46 -2.85 -24.12
N TYR A 512 -0.69 -2.28 -23.18
CA TYR A 512 -0.97 -2.38 -21.75
C TYR A 512 -2.33 -1.75 -21.40
N SER A 513 -2.59 -0.53 -21.87
CA SER A 513 -3.85 0.18 -21.62
C SER A 513 -5.07 -0.57 -22.18
N ASP A 514 -4.99 -1.07 -23.42
CA ASP A 514 -6.07 -1.84 -24.06
C ASP A 514 -6.34 -3.17 -23.33
N SER A 515 -5.29 -3.85 -22.86
CA SER A 515 -5.44 -5.07 -22.08
C SER A 515 -6.19 -4.80 -20.77
N LYS A 516 -5.87 -3.70 -20.08
CA LYS A 516 -6.53 -3.27 -18.85
C LYS A 516 -7.98 -2.83 -19.08
N ALA A 517 -8.25 -2.11 -20.15
CA ALA A 517 -9.60 -1.70 -20.51
C ALA A 517 -10.50 -2.89 -20.87
N THR A 518 -9.93 -3.97 -21.41
CA THR A 518 -10.66 -5.21 -21.70
C THR A 518 -10.94 -5.99 -20.43
N GLU A 519 -9.95 -6.11 -19.52
CA GLU A 519 -10.14 -6.73 -18.18
C GLU A 519 -11.21 -6.03 -17.34
N ILE A 520 -11.39 -4.72 -17.48
CA ILE A 520 -12.43 -3.96 -16.73
C ILE A 520 -13.82 -4.13 -17.34
N ARG A 521 -13.93 -4.48 -18.63
CA ARG A 521 -15.20 -4.65 -19.34
C ARG A 521 -15.74 -6.08 -19.32
N GLU A 522 -14.89 -7.06 -19.05
CA GLU A 522 -15.25 -8.47 -18.84
C GLU A 522 -15.59 -8.73 -17.38
#